data_AF-A0A218XFK8-F1
#
_entry.id   AF-A0A218XFK8-F1
#
_cell.length_a   1.000
_cell.length_b   1.000
_cell.length_c   1.000
_cell.angle_alpha   90.00
_cell.angle_beta   90.00
_cell.angle_gamma   90.00
#
_symmetry.space_group_name_H-M   'P 1'
#
loop_
_entity.id
_entity.type
_entity.pdbx_description
1 polymer ?
#
loop_
_entity_poly.entity_id
_entity_poly.type
_entity_poly.pdbx_seq_one_letter_code
_entity_poly.pdbx_strand_id
1 'polypeptide(L)'
;MDNNMVDFHKSWMNIHGGFSAEYRRGVGLYGGVGWQVCALWVILLVCCPVTTFSQEMFSFGPFDRAARYEFALFPPAMVADGVLKLIPTFANNQSARAMLRTSFMLWDKPLEESSNLTTKAGKWVASFNTSFEVVVSQIDGITSGEGLAFIVTPDLELPIAVMDDIDPQDNSKWHVGLDINSVRSRVTRLLTIPLFTSGTVWLQYDGNAEILKIWVVASPVHAQDPPAHPLFPVLSTRLNLSDTVSQKSFFGFAASSGSDAIEMYSITKWSLSVEEHPMVANDWPSTKKKILVVGFTVIYTLMLFLLMGLAYHYWRKWHASPQNANMSA
;
A
#
# COMPACT_ATOMS: atom_id res chain seq x y z
N MET A 1 38.56 26.09 -12.45
CA MET A 1 38.33 24.70 -12.91
C MET A 1 38.46 23.86 -11.67
N ASP A 2 37.36 23.73 -10.94
CA ASP A 2 37.37 23.13 -9.61
C ASP A 2 36.53 21.86 -9.64
N ASN A 3 37.23 20.75 -9.45
CA ASN A 3 36.68 19.43 -9.18
C ASN A 3 36.07 19.42 -7.78
N ASN A 4 34.85 18.92 -7.62
CA ASN A 4 34.34 18.47 -6.33
C ASN A 4 33.66 17.11 -6.50
N MET A 5 34.44 16.05 -6.23
CA MET A 5 33.96 14.73 -5.82
C MET A 5 33.53 14.80 -4.35
N VAL A 6 32.44 14.10 -4.01
CA VAL A 6 31.99 13.91 -2.63
C VAL A 6 32.16 12.43 -2.29
N ASP A 7 33.04 12.18 -1.32
CA ASP A 7 33.36 10.88 -0.73
C ASP A 7 32.78 10.84 0.70
N PHE A 8 32.29 9.68 1.14
CA PHE A 8 31.73 9.48 2.49
C PHE A 8 32.50 8.38 3.22
N HIS A 9 33.50 8.80 3.99
CA HIS A 9 34.24 7.96 4.94
C HIS A 9 33.45 7.81 6.25
N LYS A 10 33.27 6.56 6.71
CA LYS A 10 32.74 6.22 8.05
C LYS A 10 33.91 6.06 9.02
N SER A 11 33.95 6.88 10.06
CA SER A 11 34.85 6.74 11.22
C SER A 11 34.04 6.86 12.50
N TRP A 12 34.14 5.88 13.40
CA TRP A 12 33.99 6.10 14.83
C TRP A 12 35.05 5.29 15.57
N MET A 13 35.76 6.02 16.43
CA MET A 13 36.95 5.65 17.19
C MET A 13 36.66 4.65 18.32
N ASN A 14 37.55 3.66 18.42
CA ASN A 14 37.87 2.95 19.65
C ASN A 14 38.56 3.90 20.63
N ILE A 15 38.14 3.87 21.90
CA ILE A 15 38.92 4.42 23.02
C ILE A 15 39.10 3.31 24.04
N HIS A 16 40.29 2.69 24.02
CA HIS A 16 40.86 1.99 25.17
C HIS A 16 41.80 2.95 25.91
N GLY A 17 41.54 3.19 27.19
CA GLY A 17 42.46 3.86 28.09
C GLY A 17 42.22 3.33 29.50
N GLY A 18 43.14 2.50 29.99
CA GLY A 18 43.05 1.88 31.31
C GLY A 18 43.53 2.79 32.43
N PHE A 19 43.07 2.52 33.66
CA PHE A 19 43.79 2.79 34.89
C PHE A 19 43.42 1.72 35.93
N SER A 20 44.45 1.11 36.50
CA SER A 20 44.42 0.22 37.65
C SER A 20 44.50 1.05 38.94
N ALA A 21 43.67 0.74 39.93
CA ALA A 21 44.07 0.40 41.31
C ALA A 21 42.92 0.64 42.31
N GLU A 22 42.87 -0.28 43.29
CA GLU A 22 41.89 -0.49 44.35
C GLU A 22 41.60 0.71 45.27
N TYR A 23 40.41 0.74 45.92
CA TYR A 23 40.28 0.53 47.38
C TYR A 23 38.86 0.87 47.93
N ARG A 24 38.17 -0.20 48.37
CA ARG A 24 37.21 -0.35 49.50
C ARG A 24 35.90 0.48 49.63
N ARG A 25 34.87 -0.34 49.92
CA ARG A 25 33.69 -0.16 50.81
C ARG A 25 32.45 0.53 50.24
N GLY A 26 31.59 -0.30 49.65
CA GLY A 26 30.26 -0.61 50.18
C GLY A 26 29.20 0.49 50.23
N VAL A 27 28.39 0.58 49.17
CA VAL A 27 26.96 1.00 49.23
C VAL A 27 26.21 0.34 48.05
N GLY A 28 24.99 -0.13 48.28
CA GLY A 28 24.25 -1.07 47.42
C GLY A 28 23.95 -0.62 45.99
N LEU A 29 24.20 -1.54 45.05
CA LEU A 29 23.85 -1.46 43.62
C LEU A 29 22.51 -2.21 43.38
N TYR A 30 21.38 -1.62 43.76
CA TYR A 30 20.05 -2.07 43.30
C TYR A 30 19.09 -0.87 43.09
N GLY A 31 19.61 0.29 42.68
CA GLY A 31 18.80 1.51 42.50
C GLY A 31 18.71 2.08 41.07
N GLY A 32 19.49 1.56 40.10
CA GLY A 32 19.71 2.27 38.82
C GLY A 32 18.98 1.75 37.58
N VAL A 33 18.56 0.48 37.57
CA VAL A 33 18.11 -0.16 36.31
C VAL A 33 16.60 0.00 36.07
N GLY A 34 15.80 0.23 37.11
CA GLY A 34 14.35 0.36 36.99
C GLY A 34 13.88 1.62 36.25
N TRP A 35 14.61 2.74 36.40
CA TRP A 35 14.19 4.03 35.84
C TRP A 35 14.46 4.15 34.34
N GLN A 36 15.54 3.55 33.83
CA GLN A 36 15.88 3.59 32.40
C GLN A 36 14.95 2.72 31.57
N VAL A 37 14.49 1.58 32.12
CA VAL A 37 13.51 0.72 31.46
C VAL A 37 12.16 1.45 31.39
N CYS A 38 11.68 2.03 32.50
CA CYS A 38 10.43 2.80 32.50
C CYS A 38 10.45 4.02 31.54
N ALA A 39 11.58 4.73 31.44
CA ALA A 39 11.71 5.87 30.52
C ALA A 39 11.69 5.45 29.04
N LEU A 40 12.31 4.32 28.69
CA LEU A 40 12.24 3.75 27.33
C LEU A 40 10.83 3.26 26.97
N TRP A 41 10.08 2.74 27.94
CA TRP A 41 8.67 2.34 27.75
C TRP A 41 7.72 3.52 27.55
N VAL A 42 7.97 4.67 28.19
CA VAL A 42 7.18 5.90 27.96
C VAL A 42 7.49 6.53 26.61
N ILE A 43 8.74 6.47 26.14
CA ILE A 43 9.13 7.01 24.82
C ILE A 43 8.53 6.18 23.67
N LEU A 44 8.39 4.86 23.83
CA LEU A 44 7.75 4.00 22.82
C LEU A 44 6.23 4.21 22.71
N LEU A 45 5.57 4.73 23.75
CA LEU A 45 4.14 5.10 23.74
C LEU A 45 3.88 6.51 23.16
N VAL A 46 4.93 7.34 23.01
CA VAL A 46 4.85 8.70 22.43
C VAL A 46 5.31 8.74 20.96
N CYS A 47 5.91 7.65 20.45
CA CYS A 47 6.23 7.53 19.04
C CYS A 47 4.96 7.36 18.20
N CYS A 48 4.52 8.47 17.61
CA CYS A 48 3.48 8.61 16.59
C CYS A 48 2.19 7.84 16.86
N PRO A 49 1.04 8.49 17.12
CA PRO A 49 -0.17 7.93 16.57
C PRO A 49 0.07 7.85 15.06
N VAL A 50 0.50 6.68 14.57
CA VAL A 50 0.17 6.29 13.21
C VAL A 50 -1.34 6.26 13.26
N THR A 51 -1.97 7.36 12.82
CA THR A 51 -3.39 7.39 12.57
C THR A 51 -3.61 6.39 11.46
N THR A 52 -3.82 5.14 11.84
CA THR A 52 -4.23 4.09 10.93
C THR A 52 -5.68 4.41 10.57
N PHE A 53 -5.87 5.05 9.43
CA PHE A 53 -7.21 5.22 8.87
C PHE A 53 -7.78 3.85 8.54
N SER A 54 -9.08 3.68 8.72
CA SER A 54 -9.75 2.45 8.28
C SER A 54 -9.70 2.41 6.76
N GLN A 55 -9.43 1.22 6.19
CA GLN A 55 -9.35 1.04 4.76
C GLN A 55 -10.13 -0.21 4.37
N GLU A 56 -10.89 -0.10 3.30
CA GLU A 56 -11.50 -1.26 2.65
C GLU A 56 -10.45 -1.88 1.73
N MET A 57 -10.14 -3.16 1.94
CA MET A 57 -9.07 -3.87 1.23
C MET A 57 -9.61 -5.02 0.38
N PHE A 58 -9.23 -5.01 -0.89
CA PHE A 58 -9.48 -6.07 -1.85
C PHE A 58 -8.16 -6.64 -2.35
N SER A 59 -8.09 -7.96 -2.45
CA SER A 59 -6.96 -8.67 -3.02
C SER A 59 -7.45 -9.86 -3.83
N PHE A 60 -7.13 -9.87 -5.11
CA PHE A 60 -7.50 -10.89 -6.08
C PHE A 60 -6.24 -11.49 -6.69
N GLY A 61 -6.24 -12.80 -6.94
CA GLY A 61 -5.12 -13.52 -7.54
C GLY A 61 -4.72 -14.77 -6.74
N PRO A 62 -4.92 -15.98 -7.29
CA PRO A 62 -5.62 -16.27 -8.55
C PRO A 62 -7.11 -15.87 -8.48
N PHE A 63 -7.68 -15.45 -9.61
CA PHE A 63 -9.11 -15.12 -9.73
C PHE A 63 -9.93 -16.40 -9.80
N ASP A 64 -10.48 -16.82 -8.67
CA ASP A 64 -11.30 -18.02 -8.58
C ASP A 64 -12.76 -17.79 -9.02
N ARG A 65 -13.60 -18.82 -8.89
CA ARG A 65 -15.03 -18.74 -9.24
C ARG A 65 -15.78 -17.74 -8.35
N ALA A 66 -15.35 -17.53 -7.11
CA ALA A 66 -15.98 -16.57 -6.20
C ALA A 66 -15.67 -15.14 -6.62
N ALA A 67 -14.40 -14.87 -7.01
CA ALA A 67 -13.96 -13.59 -7.51
C ALA A 67 -14.86 -13.08 -8.64
N ARG A 68 -15.33 -13.95 -9.55
CA ARG A 68 -16.28 -13.59 -10.63
C ARG A 68 -17.51 -12.79 -10.15
N TYR A 69 -18.02 -13.06 -8.95
CA TYR A 69 -19.21 -12.38 -8.43
C TYR A 69 -18.91 -10.97 -7.89
N GLU A 70 -17.66 -10.67 -7.58
CA GLU A 70 -17.21 -9.34 -7.17
C GLU A 70 -17.15 -8.35 -8.34
N PHE A 71 -17.15 -8.86 -9.58
CA PHE A 71 -17.04 -8.04 -10.79
C PHE A 71 -18.36 -7.93 -11.56
N ALA A 72 -18.61 -6.74 -12.09
CA ALA A 72 -19.43 -6.53 -13.28
C ALA A 72 -18.52 -6.68 -14.51
N LEU A 73 -18.72 -7.76 -15.27
CA LEU A 73 -17.94 -8.10 -16.45
C LEU A 73 -18.72 -7.71 -17.70
N PHE A 74 -18.13 -6.84 -18.51
CA PHE A 74 -18.67 -6.40 -19.79
C PHE A 74 -17.92 -7.13 -20.91
N PRO A 75 -18.60 -7.97 -21.71
CA PRO A 75 -17.96 -8.78 -22.75
C PRO A 75 -17.04 -7.97 -23.68
N PRO A 76 -15.94 -8.58 -24.16
CA PRO A 76 -15.54 -9.97 -23.96
C PRO A 76 -14.84 -10.29 -22.62
N ALA A 77 -14.83 -9.38 -21.63
CA ALA A 77 -14.18 -9.64 -20.35
C ALA A 77 -14.74 -10.88 -19.62
N MET A 78 -13.85 -11.68 -19.05
CA MET A 78 -14.21 -12.90 -18.33
C MET A 78 -13.16 -13.28 -17.26
N VAL A 79 -13.61 -13.99 -16.23
CA VAL A 79 -12.71 -14.70 -15.30
C VAL A 79 -12.59 -16.15 -15.77
N ALA A 80 -11.37 -16.56 -16.12
CA ALA A 80 -11.06 -17.91 -16.57
C ALA A 80 -9.61 -18.26 -16.21
N ASP A 81 -9.36 -19.53 -15.89
CA ASP A 81 -8.02 -20.06 -15.62
C ASP A 81 -7.25 -19.33 -14.49
N GLY A 82 -7.97 -18.80 -13.49
CA GLY A 82 -7.34 -18.05 -12.40
C GLY A 82 -6.98 -16.61 -12.75
N VAL A 83 -7.44 -16.09 -13.89
CA VAL A 83 -7.05 -14.78 -14.44
C VAL A 83 -8.29 -13.99 -14.84
N LEU A 84 -8.25 -12.67 -14.65
CA LEU A 84 -9.21 -11.73 -15.22
C LEU A 84 -8.76 -11.35 -16.63
N LYS A 85 -9.36 -11.98 -17.65
CA LYS A 85 -9.08 -11.73 -19.06
C LYS A 85 -9.98 -10.59 -19.54
N LEU A 86 -9.41 -9.47 -19.95
CA LEU A 86 -10.17 -8.35 -20.52
C LEU A 86 -10.39 -8.58 -22.01
N ILE A 87 -9.30 -8.79 -22.76
CA ILE A 87 -9.33 -9.19 -24.17
C ILE A 87 -8.85 -10.65 -24.25
N PRO A 88 -9.76 -11.64 -24.35
CA PRO A 88 -9.43 -13.05 -24.19
C PRO A 88 -8.98 -13.73 -25.49
N THR A 89 -9.04 -13.03 -26.62
CA THR A 89 -8.76 -13.59 -27.95
C THR A 89 -7.94 -12.62 -28.76
N PHE A 90 -7.25 -13.15 -29.77
CA PHE A 90 -6.49 -12.41 -30.76
C PHE A 90 -7.39 -11.81 -31.87
N ALA A 91 -8.58 -11.33 -31.52
CA ALA A 91 -9.52 -10.75 -32.48
C ALA A 91 -9.41 -9.22 -32.48
N ASN A 92 -9.70 -8.63 -33.63
CA ASN A 92 -9.62 -7.18 -33.85
C ASN A 92 -10.88 -6.49 -33.29
N ASN A 93 -10.76 -5.20 -33.00
CA ASN A 93 -11.87 -4.33 -32.59
C ASN A 93 -12.65 -4.87 -31.37
N GLN A 94 -11.92 -5.37 -30.37
CA GLN A 94 -12.53 -5.82 -29.12
C GLN A 94 -12.37 -4.75 -28.08
N SER A 95 -13.44 -4.38 -27.38
CA SER A 95 -13.38 -3.50 -26.21
C SER A 95 -14.07 -4.17 -25.04
N ALA A 96 -13.45 -4.15 -23.87
CA ALA A 96 -13.93 -4.87 -22.70
C ALA A 96 -13.77 -4.04 -21.43
N ARG A 97 -14.60 -4.34 -20.42
CA ARG A 97 -14.47 -3.76 -19.07
C ARG A 97 -14.73 -4.79 -17.99
N ALA A 98 -14.04 -4.63 -16.87
CA ALA A 98 -14.27 -5.38 -15.65
C ALA A 98 -14.24 -4.42 -14.46
N MET A 99 -15.39 -4.24 -13.81
CA MET A 99 -15.58 -3.26 -12.72
C MET A 99 -15.85 -3.98 -11.41
N LEU A 100 -15.28 -3.54 -10.29
CA LEU A 100 -15.78 -3.97 -8.98
C LEU A 100 -17.21 -3.53 -8.80
N ARG A 101 -18.06 -4.41 -8.27
CA ARG A 101 -19.44 -4.07 -7.90
C ARG A 101 -19.52 -3.18 -6.68
N THR A 102 -18.45 -3.12 -5.88
CA THR A 102 -18.36 -2.23 -4.73
C THR A 102 -18.12 -0.79 -5.18
N SER A 103 -19.00 0.12 -4.76
CA SER A 103 -18.80 1.56 -4.92
C SER A 103 -18.11 2.13 -3.69
N PHE A 104 -17.21 3.09 -3.89
CA PHE A 104 -16.44 3.75 -2.84
C PHE A 104 -16.78 5.23 -2.81
N MET A 105 -16.90 5.80 -1.61
CA MET A 105 -16.99 7.24 -1.45
C MET A 105 -15.58 7.84 -1.51
N LEU A 106 -15.29 8.60 -2.56
CA LEU A 106 -13.94 9.12 -2.82
C LEU A 106 -13.73 10.55 -2.33
N TRP A 107 -14.80 11.28 -2.07
CA TRP A 107 -14.75 12.58 -1.45
C TRP A 107 -16.10 12.92 -0.82
N ASP A 108 -16.09 13.81 0.17
CA ASP A 108 -17.31 14.37 0.75
C ASP A 108 -17.12 15.85 1.05
N LYS A 109 -18.20 16.60 0.91
CA LYS A 109 -18.20 18.02 1.30
C LYS A 109 -18.15 18.10 2.82
N PRO A 110 -17.61 19.19 3.37
CA PRO A 110 -17.75 19.47 4.79
C PRO A 110 -19.20 19.35 5.22
N LEU A 111 -19.46 18.65 6.32
CA LEU A 111 -20.74 18.77 7.01
C LEU A 111 -20.91 20.25 7.39
N GLU A 112 -21.99 20.88 6.98
CA GLU A 112 -22.30 22.24 7.46
C GLU A 112 -22.39 22.20 8.99
N GLU A 113 -21.48 22.90 9.66
CA GLU A 113 -21.37 22.92 11.12
C GLU A 113 -22.63 23.54 11.74
N SER A 114 -23.42 22.71 12.42
CA SER A 114 -24.23 23.16 13.56
C SER A 114 -23.52 22.79 14.86
N SER A 115 -22.42 23.47 15.19
CA SER A 115 -22.01 23.72 16.59
C SER A 115 -20.64 24.39 16.66
N ASN A 116 -20.53 25.29 17.62
CA ASN A 116 -19.34 26.08 17.97
C ASN A 116 -18.13 25.21 18.36
N LEU A 117 -17.46 24.56 17.42
CA LEU A 117 -16.16 23.92 17.61
C LEU A 117 -15.20 24.41 16.52
N THR A 118 -14.10 25.05 16.92
CA THR A 118 -13.18 25.83 16.07
C THR A 118 -12.27 25.01 15.16
N THR A 119 -12.76 23.92 14.57
CA THR A 119 -12.02 23.14 13.57
C THR A 119 -12.88 23.02 12.33
N LYS A 120 -12.84 24.07 11.51
CA LYS A 120 -13.44 24.13 10.16
C LYS A 120 -13.19 22.80 9.45
N ALA A 121 -14.18 21.92 9.42
CA ALA A 121 -14.03 20.62 8.79
C ALA A 121 -13.70 20.85 7.30
N GLY A 122 -12.50 20.44 6.89
CA GLY A 122 -12.10 20.49 5.49
C GLY A 122 -12.92 19.49 4.67
N LYS A 123 -12.97 19.71 3.36
CA LYS A 123 -13.46 18.70 2.39
C LYS A 123 -12.64 17.43 2.58
N TRP A 124 -13.29 16.28 2.76
CA TRP A 124 -12.58 15.00 2.87
C TRP A 124 -12.43 14.40 1.47
N VAL A 125 -11.26 13.83 1.20
CA VAL A 125 -10.94 13.12 -0.04
C VAL A 125 -10.21 11.84 0.34
N ALA A 126 -10.69 10.71 -0.16
CA ALA A 126 -10.12 9.40 0.14
C ALA A 126 -8.73 9.26 -0.48
N SER A 127 -7.79 8.73 0.31
CA SER A 127 -6.55 8.17 -0.23
C SER A 127 -6.80 6.74 -0.71
N PHE A 128 -6.13 6.30 -1.77
CA PHE A 128 -6.21 4.90 -2.19
C PHE A 128 -4.90 4.42 -2.77
N ASN A 129 -4.65 3.12 -2.61
CA ASN A 129 -3.53 2.42 -3.22
C ASN A 129 -4.06 1.27 -4.04
N THR A 130 -3.49 1.03 -5.21
CA THR A 130 -3.79 -0.16 -5.98
C THR A 130 -2.55 -0.69 -6.67
N SER A 131 -2.45 -2.00 -6.80
CA SER A 131 -1.42 -2.63 -7.60
C SER A 131 -2.00 -3.77 -8.41
N PHE A 132 -1.53 -3.97 -9.64
CA PHE A 132 -1.95 -5.10 -10.44
C PHE A 132 -0.82 -5.62 -11.31
N GLU A 133 -0.88 -6.93 -11.57
CA GLU A 133 -0.02 -7.60 -12.53
C GLU A 133 -0.77 -7.72 -13.86
N VAL A 134 -0.20 -7.13 -14.90
CA VAL A 134 -0.72 -7.15 -16.26
C VAL A 134 0.11 -8.07 -17.13
N VAL A 135 -0.56 -8.83 -17.97
CA VAL A 135 0.03 -9.64 -19.04
C VAL A 135 -0.55 -9.15 -20.36
N VAL A 136 0.33 -8.83 -21.31
CA VAL A 136 0.00 -8.40 -22.66
C VAL A 136 0.61 -9.41 -23.63
N SER A 137 -0.23 -10.24 -24.26
CA SER A 137 0.23 -11.19 -25.27
C SER A 137 -0.02 -10.62 -26.66
N GLN A 138 0.97 -10.71 -27.55
CA GLN A 138 0.90 -10.17 -28.91
C GLN A 138 1.32 -11.24 -29.93
N ILE A 139 0.91 -11.07 -31.19
CA ILE A 139 1.45 -11.85 -32.31
C ILE A 139 2.67 -11.10 -32.88
N ASP A 140 3.80 -11.78 -32.98
CA ASP A 140 5.07 -11.22 -33.46
C ASP A 140 4.93 -10.52 -34.82
N GLY A 141 5.52 -9.32 -34.94
CA GLY A 141 5.60 -8.57 -36.19
C GLY A 141 4.40 -7.65 -36.49
N ILE A 142 3.41 -7.60 -35.61
CA ILE A 142 2.25 -6.69 -35.70
C ILE A 142 2.46 -5.47 -34.78
N THR A 143 2.14 -4.28 -35.27
CA THR A 143 2.13 -3.06 -34.44
C THR A 143 1.04 -3.17 -33.37
N SER A 144 1.43 -3.04 -32.11
CA SER A 144 0.55 -2.93 -30.93
C SER A 144 -0.42 -1.75 -31.05
N GLY A 145 -1.62 -1.86 -30.46
CA GLY A 145 -2.66 -0.83 -30.62
C GLY A 145 -3.86 -0.98 -29.69
N GLU A 146 -4.17 0.16 -29.05
CA GLU A 146 -5.30 0.57 -28.19
C GLU A 146 -5.07 0.57 -26.67
N GLY A 147 -4.50 -0.49 -26.08
CA GLY A 147 -4.02 -0.43 -24.70
C GLY A 147 -5.01 -0.85 -23.59
N LEU A 148 -4.59 -0.59 -22.35
CA LEU A 148 -5.29 -0.96 -21.12
C LEU A 148 -5.29 0.23 -20.14
N ALA A 149 -6.42 0.43 -19.47
CA ALA A 149 -6.61 1.48 -18.47
C ALA A 149 -7.15 0.91 -17.15
N PHE A 150 -6.61 1.41 -16.03
CA PHE A 150 -7.29 1.37 -14.74
C PHE A 150 -8.23 2.58 -14.67
N ILE A 151 -9.51 2.36 -14.39
CA ILE A 151 -10.55 3.38 -14.50
C ILE A 151 -11.32 3.58 -13.19
N VAL A 152 -11.74 4.83 -12.97
CA VAL A 152 -12.58 5.27 -11.86
C VAL A 152 -13.83 5.92 -12.44
N THR A 153 -15.01 5.37 -12.15
CA THR A 153 -16.25 5.77 -12.85
C THR A 153 -17.44 5.91 -11.90
N PRO A 154 -18.39 6.82 -12.16
CA PRO A 154 -19.59 6.94 -11.33
C PRO A 154 -20.52 5.73 -11.44
N ASP A 155 -20.50 5.04 -12.58
CA ASP A 155 -21.42 3.96 -12.92
C ASP A 155 -20.66 2.75 -13.45
N LEU A 156 -21.23 1.55 -13.23
CA LEU A 156 -20.71 0.30 -13.78
C LEU A 156 -20.90 0.24 -15.30
N GLU A 157 -22.03 0.71 -15.80
CA GLU A 157 -22.47 0.55 -17.20
C GLU A 157 -22.19 1.78 -18.06
N LEU A 158 -21.06 2.49 -17.88
CA LEU A 158 -20.78 3.66 -18.73
C LEU A 158 -20.95 3.31 -20.22
N PRO A 159 -21.53 4.18 -21.06
CA PRO A 159 -21.48 3.99 -22.50
C PRO A 159 -20.02 3.90 -22.95
N ILE A 160 -19.73 3.03 -23.93
CA ILE A 160 -18.41 2.97 -24.57
C ILE A 160 -18.11 4.38 -25.07
N ALA A 161 -17.11 5.05 -24.49
CA ALA A 161 -16.65 6.31 -25.04
C ALA A 161 -16.16 5.99 -26.45
N VAL A 162 -16.80 6.61 -27.45
CA VAL A 162 -16.33 6.52 -28.84
C VAL A 162 -14.96 7.20 -28.86
N MET A 163 -13.91 6.40 -28.93
CA MET A 163 -12.52 6.84 -28.98
C MET A 163 -12.20 7.32 -30.41
N ASP A 164 -12.86 8.38 -30.87
CA ASP A 164 -12.58 8.99 -32.18
C ASP A 164 -11.46 10.04 -32.12
N ASP A 165 -10.91 10.33 -30.94
CA ASP A 165 -9.86 11.33 -30.75
C ASP A 165 -8.51 10.65 -30.53
N ILE A 166 -7.77 10.45 -31.62
CA ILE A 166 -6.38 9.96 -31.57
C ILE A 166 -5.56 11.02 -30.83
N ASP A 167 -4.95 10.68 -29.68
CA ASP A 167 -4.06 11.59 -28.97
C ASP A 167 -2.87 11.93 -29.88
N PRO A 168 -2.69 13.19 -30.32
CA PRO A 168 -1.59 13.57 -31.20
C PRO A 168 -0.20 13.42 -30.54
N GLN A 169 -0.15 13.18 -29.22
CA GLN A 169 1.07 12.85 -28.49
C GLN A 169 1.36 11.34 -28.44
N ASP A 170 0.44 10.49 -28.89
CA ASP A 170 0.67 9.06 -29.02
C ASP A 170 1.60 8.80 -30.22
N ASN A 171 2.90 8.79 -29.92
CA ASN A 171 3.95 8.65 -30.90
C ASN A 171 4.39 7.20 -31.05
N SER A 172 3.47 6.23 -31.14
CA SER A 172 3.76 4.79 -31.33
C SER A 172 4.72 4.17 -30.29
N LYS A 173 5.05 4.90 -29.23
CA LYS A 173 5.91 4.44 -28.13
C LYS A 173 5.04 4.20 -26.90
N TRP A 174 5.35 3.10 -26.22
CA TRP A 174 4.78 2.74 -24.93
C TRP A 174 4.81 3.93 -23.96
N HIS A 175 3.66 4.28 -23.40
CA HIS A 175 3.52 5.40 -22.48
C HIS A 175 2.50 5.09 -21.39
N VAL A 176 2.55 5.88 -20.31
CA VAL A 176 1.53 5.96 -19.28
C VAL A 176 0.89 7.33 -19.36
N GLY A 177 -0.44 7.35 -19.45
CA GLY A 177 -1.27 8.54 -19.55
C GLY A 177 -2.15 8.75 -18.31
N LEU A 178 -2.50 10.00 -18.03
CA LEU A 178 -3.61 10.36 -17.14
C LEU A 178 -4.72 11.02 -17.97
N ASP A 179 -5.79 10.28 -18.15
CA ASP A 179 -6.97 10.67 -18.90
C ASP A 179 -8.06 11.16 -17.95
N ILE A 180 -8.64 12.32 -18.24
CA ILE A 180 -9.70 12.94 -17.43
C ILE A 180 -10.81 13.37 -18.35
N ASN A 181 -11.93 12.65 -18.33
CA ASN A 181 -13.12 12.91 -19.16
C ASN A 181 -12.81 13.08 -20.66
N SER A 182 -11.69 12.52 -21.13
CA SER A 182 -11.19 12.58 -22.50
C SER A 182 -10.14 11.48 -22.68
N VAL A 183 -10.03 10.95 -23.89
CA VAL A 183 -8.97 9.99 -24.29
C VAL A 183 -7.62 10.69 -24.54
N ARG A 184 -7.61 12.02 -24.62
CA ARG A 184 -6.39 12.80 -24.73
C ARG A 184 -5.79 13.00 -23.34
N SER A 185 -4.60 12.44 -23.14
CA SER A 185 -3.94 12.50 -21.85
C SER A 185 -3.60 13.92 -21.43
N ARG A 186 -3.96 14.26 -20.19
CA ARG A 186 -3.53 15.51 -19.54
C ARG A 186 -2.05 15.48 -19.21
N VAL A 187 -1.52 14.30 -18.87
CA VAL A 187 -0.10 14.06 -18.58
C VAL A 187 0.30 12.72 -19.18
N THR A 188 1.36 12.74 -19.99
CA THR A 188 1.92 11.52 -20.63
C THR A 188 3.37 11.34 -20.22
N ARG A 189 3.79 10.08 -19.97
CA ARG A 189 5.18 9.71 -19.68
C ARG A 189 5.56 8.48 -20.49
N LEU A 190 6.64 8.60 -21.26
CA LEU A 190 7.16 7.47 -22.05
C LEU A 190 7.76 6.41 -21.13
N LEU A 191 7.51 5.16 -21.47
CA LEU A 191 8.15 4.02 -20.84
C LEU A 191 9.46 3.71 -21.59
N THR A 192 10.56 3.69 -20.84
CA THR A 192 11.89 3.35 -21.37
C THR A 192 12.11 1.84 -21.46
N ILE A 193 11.22 1.07 -20.83
CA ILE A 193 11.27 -0.39 -20.79
C ILE A 193 10.22 -0.89 -21.78
N PRO A 194 10.60 -1.68 -22.79
CA PRO A 194 9.61 -2.43 -23.53
C PRO A 194 8.98 -3.43 -22.55
N LEU A 195 7.70 -3.26 -22.25
CA LEU A 195 6.91 -4.25 -21.53
C LEU A 195 6.72 -5.45 -22.46
N PHE A 196 7.78 -6.24 -22.63
CA PHE A 196 7.66 -7.51 -23.29
C PHE A 196 6.90 -8.41 -22.32
N THR A 197 5.66 -8.68 -22.71
CA THR A 197 4.74 -9.70 -22.18
C THR A 197 4.11 -9.49 -20.81
N SER A 198 4.78 -8.90 -19.81
CA SER A 198 4.14 -8.66 -18.51
C SER A 198 4.81 -7.61 -17.61
N GLY A 199 4.05 -7.05 -16.68
CA GLY A 199 4.53 -6.07 -15.72
C GLY A 199 3.64 -5.91 -14.49
N THR A 200 4.18 -5.22 -13.49
CA THR A 200 3.44 -4.80 -12.30
C THR A 200 3.30 -3.29 -12.32
N VAL A 201 2.07 -2.83 -12.07
CA VAL A 201 1.71 -1.42 -11.97
C VAL A 201 1.28 -1.13 -10.54
N TRP A 202 1.75 -0.02 -9.99
CA TRP A 202 1.25 0.52 -8.72
C TRP A 202 0.75 1.94 -8.94
N LEU A 203 -0.41 2.25 -8.36
CA LEU A 203 -0.95 3.60 -8.26
C LEU A 203 -1.15 3.92 -6.78
N GLN A 204 -0.72 5.12 -6.39
CA GLN A 204 -0.98 5.65 -5.06
C GLN A 204 -1.54 7.06 -5.22
N TYR A 205 -2.70 7.28 -4.62
CA TYR A 205 -3.34 8.58 -4.55
C TYR A 205 -3.42 9.04 -3.11
N ASP A 206 -2.80 10.18 -2.82
CA ASP A 206 -2.87 10.86 -1.53
C ASP A 206 -3.99 11.90 -1.57
N GLY A 207 -5.08 11.64 -0.83
CA GLY A 207 -6.25 12.52 -0.78
C GLY A 207 -6.00 13.84 -0.07
N ASN A 208 -5.03 13.90 0.85
CA ASN A 208 -4.68 15.13 1.56
C ASN A 208 -3.79 16.05 0.71
N ALA A 209 -2.86 15.45 -0.04
CA ALA A 209 -1.96 16.19 -0.92
C ALA A 209 -2.55 16.42 -2.33
N GLU A 210 -3.60 15.69 -2.70
CA GLU A 210 -4.18 15.61 -4.04
C GLU A 210 -3.14 15.21 -5.10
N ILE A 211 -2.30 14.22 -4.77
CA ILE A 211 -1.20 13.76 -5.63
C ILE A 211 -1.44 12.31 -6.04
N LEU A 212 -1.46 12.08 -7.35
CA LEU A 212 -1.40 10.76 -7.96
C LEU A 212 0.06 10.42 -8.32
N LYS A 213 0.50 9.22 -7.95
CA LYS A 213 1.79 8.64 -8.34
C LYS A 213 1.58 7.26 -8.96
N ILE A 214 2.33 6.98 -10.02
CA ILE A 214 2.27 5.72 -10.77
C ILE A 214 3.68 5.16 -10.95
N TRP A 215 3.83 3.87 -10.68
CA TRP A 215 5.04 3.09 -10.92
C TRP A 215 4.72 1.94 -11.87
N VAL A 216 5.67 1.62 -12.74
CA VAL A 216 5.54 0.51 -13.69
C VAL A 216 6.87 -0.22 -13.73
N VAL A 217 6.84 -1.54 -13.61
CA VAL A 217 8.02 -2.41 -13.68
C VAL A 217 7.68 -3.61 -14.57
N ALA A 218 8.54 -3.89 -15.55
CA ALA A 218 8.46 -5.15 -16.28
C ALA A 218 8.81 -6.31 -15.32
N SER A 219 7.99 -7.35 -15.30
CA SER A 219 8.16 -8.49 -14.40
C SER A 219 7.79 -9.77 -15.14
N PRO A 220 8.51 -10.89 -14.97
CA PRO A 220 8.13 -12.16 -15.56
C PRO A 220 6.72 -12.59 -15.14
N VAL A 221 6.00 -13.21 -16.08
CA VAL A 221 4.70 -13.85 -15.79
C VAL A 221 4.90 -14.92 -14.71
N HIS A 222 4.05 -14.91 -13.68
CA HIS A 222 4.10 -15.84 -12.54
C HIS A 222 5.42 -15.82 -11.75
N ALA A 223 6.09 -14.67 -11.66
CA ALA A 223 7.20 -14.51 -10.71
C ALA A 223 6.76 -14.95 -9.30
N GLN A 224 7.56 -15.82 -8.67
CA GLN A 224 7.29 -16.35 -7.34
C GLN A 224 7.27 -15.24 -6.29
N ASP A 225 8.19 -14.27 -6.46
CA ASP A 225 8.32 -13.11 -5.60
C ASP A 225 7.86 -11.84 -6.34
N PRO A 226 7.16 -10.91 -5.67
CA PRO A 226 6.79 -9.65 -6.29
C PRO A 226 8.06 -8.83 -6.62
N PRO A 227 8.08 -8.11 -7.75
CA PRO A 227 9.18 -7.20 -8.06
C PRO A 227 9.35 -6.15 -6.95
N ALA A 228 10.59 -5.73 -6.73
CA ALA A 228 10.88 -4.65 -5.79
C ALA A 228 10.13 -3.38 -6.22
N HIS A 229 9.37 -2.79 -5.28
CA HIS A 229 8.69 -1.53 -5.53
C HIS A 229 9.72 -0.43 -5.82
N PRO A 230 9.66 0.28 -6.96
CA PRO A 230 10.69 1.25 -7.30
C PRO A 230 10.65 2.48 -6.38
N LEU A 231 11.80 3.13 -6.22
CA LEU A 231 11.93 4.33 -5.41
C LEU A 231 11.26 5.56 -6.04
N PHE A 232 11.26 5.65 -7.37
CA PHE A 232 10.74 6.82 -8.09
C PHE A 232 9.56 6.45 -9.00
N PRO A 233 8.46 7.21 -8.96
CA PRO A 233 7.34 6.99 -9.85
C PRO A 233 7.70 7.39 -11.29
N VAL A 234 7.12 6.69 -12.25
CA VAL A 234 7.17 7.06 -13.68
C VAL A 234 6.35 8.33 -13.91
N LEU A 235 5.22 8.47 -13.21
CA LEU A 235 4.34 9.63 -13.29
C LEU A 235 3.99 10.11 -11.88
N SER A 236 4.15 11.41 -11.63
CA SER A 236 3.62 12.08 -10.44
C SER A 236 2.96 13.38 -10.85
N THR A 237 1.70 13.58 -10.47
CA THR A 237 0.92 14.76 -10.85
C THR A 237 -0.11 15.11 -9.79
N ARG A 238 -0.53 16.37 -9.78
CA ARG A 238 -1.68 16.80 -9.00
C ARG A 238 -2.97 16.36 -9.67
N LEU A 239 -3.90 15.84 -8.88
CA LEU A 239 -5.21 15.40 -9.33
C LEU A 239 -6.22 15.69 -8.22
N ASN A 240 -7.18 16.57 -8.48
CA ASN A 240 -8.28 16.77 -7.54
C ASN A 240 -9.44 15.84 -7.90
N LEU A 241 -9.61 14.74 -7.17
CA LEU A 241 -10.70 13.79 -7.42
C LEU A 241 -12.08 14.43 -7.34
N SER A 242 -12.23 15.41 -6.46
CA SER A 242 -13.55 15.98 -6.20
C SER A 242 -14.09 16.92 -7.28
N ASP A 243 -13.22 17.35 -8.18
CA ASP A 243 -13.59 18.07 -9.41
C ASP A 243 -13.61 17.13 -10.63
N THR A 244 -13.13 15.88 -10.47
CA THR A 244 -12.84 14.96 -11.58
C THR A 244 -13.79 13.77 -11.64
N VAL A 245 -14.14 13.20 -10.48
CA VAL A 245 -14.99 12.01 -10.37
C VAL A 245 -16.17 12.27 -9.44
N SER A 246 -17.23 11.48 -9.57
CA SER A 246 -18.37 11.54 -8.66
C SER A 246 -17.99 11.13 -7.23
N GLN A 247 -18.73 11.68 -6.26
CA GLN A 247 -18.55 11.41 -4.84
C GLN A 247 -18.50 9.92 -4.53
N LYS A 248 -19.41 9.12 -5.10
CA LYS A 248 -19.32 7.67 -5.12
C LYS A 248 -18.92 7.20 -6.51
N SER A 249 -17.93 6.32 -6.56
CA SER A 249 -17.38 5.78 -7.82
C SER A 249 -16.97 4.32 -7.66
N PHE A 250 -16.83 3.63 -8.78
CA PHE A 250 -16.36 2.26 -8.90
C PHE A 250 -14.95 2.24 -9.49
N PHE A 251 -14.17 1.24 -9.11
CA PHE A 251 -12.86 0.97 -9.69
C PHE A 251 -12.92 -0.23 -10.62
N GLY A 252 -12.11 -0.22 -11.67
CA GLY A 252 -12.02 -1.35 -12.59
C GLY A 252 -10.98 -1.18 -13.66
N PHE A 253 -11.12 -1.99 -14.70
CA PHE A 253 -10.25 -2.00 -15.86
C PHE A 253 -11.05 -1.86 -17.15
N ALA A 254 -10.47 -1.19 -18.12
CA ALA A 254 -10.88 -1.18 -19.51
C ALA A 254 -9.70 -1.59 -20.39
N ALA A 255 -9.97 -2.31 -21.46
CA ALA A 255 -8.96 -2.60 -22.47
C ALA A 255 -9.62 -2.65 -23.85
N SER A 256 -8.83 -2.36 -24.87
CA SER A 256 -9.29 -2.42 -26.25
C SER A 256 -8.20 -2.96 -27.18
N SER A 257 -8.59 -3.55 -28.31
CA SER A 257 -7.69 -4.02 -29.37
C SER A 257 -8.03 -3.36 -30.69
N GLY A 258 -7.01 -2.86 -31.38
CA GLY A 258 -7.14 -2.14 -32.64
C GLY A 258 -7.55 -2.99 -33.86
N SER A 259 -7.71 -2.31 -34.99
CA SER A 259 -8.06 -2.90 -36.29
C SER A 259 -6.97 -3.79 -36.86
N ASP A 260 -5.71 -3.45 -36.58
CA ASP A 260 -4.52 -4.11 -37.12
C ASP A 260 -3.63 -4.69 -36.02
N ALA A 261 -3.97 -4.46 -34.74
CA ALA A 261 -3.21 -4.88 -33.58
C ALA A 261 -3.91 -6.06 -32.89
N ILE A 262 -3.21 -7.18 -32.78
CA ILE A 262 -3.74 -8.40 -32.20
C ILE A 262 -3.11 -8.61 -30.83
N GLU A 263 -3.79 -8.15 -29.78
CA GLU A 263 -3.31 -8.17 -28.40
C GLU A 263 -4.33 -8.78 -27.44
N MET A 264 -3.84 -9.55 -26.47
CA MET A 264 -4.64 -10.05 -25.35
C MET A 264 -4.21 -9.36 -24.08
N TYR A 265 -5.19 -8.87 -23.33
CA TYR A 265 -5.00 -8.15 -22.08
C TYR A 265 -5.54 -8.95 -20.90
N SER A 266 -4.69 -9.22 -19.92
CA SER A 266 -5.04 -10.02 -18.74
C SER A 266 -4.49 -9.41 -17.46
N ILE A 267 -5.27 -9.50 -16.39
CA ILE A 267 -4.87 -9.16 -15.02
C ILE A 267 -4.74 -10.44 -14.21
N THR A 268 -3.54 -10.75 -13.73
CA THR A 268 -3.25 -12.00 -12.98
C THR A 268 -3.37 -11.82 -11.47
N LYS A 269 -3.09 -10.60 -10.97
CA LYS A 269 -3.30 -10.20 -9.57
C LYS A 269 -3.77 -8.76 -9.53
N TRP A 270 -4.61 -8.43 -8.55
CA TRP A 270 -5.04 -7.06 -8.29
C TRP A 270 -5.25 -6.84 -6.80
N SER A 271 -4.65 -5.79 -6.25
CA SER A 271 -4.93 -5.29 -4.92
C SER A 271 -5.47 -3.87 -4.98
N LEU A 272 -6.40 -3.54 -4.11
CA LEU A 272 -6.97 -2.20 -3.96
C LEU A 272 -7.22 -1.96 -2.47
N SER A 273 -6.72 -0.85 -1.95
CA SER A 273 -7.10 -0.33 -0.65
C SER A 273 -7.62 1.09 -0.79
N VAL A 274 -8.76 1.37 -0.20
CA VAL A 274 -9.41 2.70 -0.25
C VAL A 274 -9.66 3.16 1.17
N GLU A 275 -9.25 4.38 1.50
CA GLU A 275 -9.57 5.03 2.77
C GLU A 275 -11.08 5.11 2.97
N GLU A 276 -11.55 4.54 4.07
CA GLU A 276 -12.96 4.62 4.44
C GLU A 276 -13.29 6.02 4.94
N HIS A 277 -14.51 6.45 4.65
CA HIS A 277 -15.01 7.72 5.16
C HIS A 277 -14.92 7.77 6.70
N PRO A 278 -14.43 8.88 7.31
CA PRO A 278 -14.26 8.99 8.75
C PRO A 278 -15.53 8.69 9.56
N MET A 279 -16.72 9.00 9.03
CA MET A 279 -17.97 8.68 9.72
C MET A 279 -18.25 7.16 9.79
N VAL A 280 -17.82 6.38 8.78
CA VAL A 280 -17.95 4.91 8.78
C VAL A 280 -16.91 4.28 9.70
N ALA A 281 -15.65 4.74 9.63
CA ALA A 281 -14.57 4.25 10.49
C ALA A 281 -14.84 4.44 11.99
N ASN A 282 -15.61 5.48 12.33
CA ASN A 282 -16.00 5.83 13.70
C ASN A 282 -17.25 5.08 14.20
N ASP A 283 -17.98 4.37 13.33
CA ASP A 283 -19.18 3.60 13.70
C ASP A 283 -18.84 2.22 14.31
N TRP A 284 -17.55 1.82 14.30
CA TRP A 284 -17.10 0.75 15.19
C TRP A 284 -17.36 1.18 16.64
N PRO A 285 -18.15 0.43 17.44
CA PRO A 285 -18.51 0.87 18.77
C PRO A 285 -17.24 1.20 19.54
N SER A 286 -17.01 2.49 19.82
CA SER A 286 -15.80 3.00 20.48
C SER A 286 -15.53 2.27 21.80
N THR A 287 -16.58 1.72 22.40
CA THR A 287 -16.58 0.85 23.56
C THR A 287 -15.81 -0.46 23.31
N LYS A 288 -15.97 -1.13 22.16
CA LYS A 288 -15.28 -2.40 21.83
C LYS A 288 -13.79 -2.20 21.53
N LYS A 289 -13.41 -1.13 20.82
CA LYS A 289 -12.00 -0.75 20.57
C LYS A 289 -11.26 -0.49 21.88
N LYS A 290 -11.88 0.25 22.82
CA LYS A 290 -11.29 0.54 24.14
C LYS A 290 -11.20 -0.70 25.03
N ILE A 291 -12.22 -1.56 25.06
CA ILE A 291 -12.24 -2.79 25.89
C ILE A 291 -11.14 -3.77 25.46
N LEU A 292 -10.90 -3.94 24.15
CA LEU A 292 -9.93 -4.92 23.65
C LEU A 292 -8.48 -4.48 23.94
N VAL A 293 -8.17 -3.20 23.74
CA VAL A 293 -6.84 -2.63 24.02
C VAL A 293 -6.53 -2.69 25.52
N VAL A 294 -7.50 -2.34 26.38
CA VAL A 294 -7.35 -2.46 27.84
C VAL A 294 -7.15 -3.93 28.24
N GLY A 295 -7.91 -4.86 27.65
CA GLY A 295 -7.78 -6.29 27.89
C GLY A 295 -6.37 -6.82 27.62
N PHE A 296 -5.78 -6.49 26.46
CA PHE A 296 -4.42 -6.93 26.13
C PHE A 296 -3.35 -6.32 27.04
N THR A 297 -3.49 -5.05 27.42
CA THR A 297 -2.55 -4.42 28.36
C THR A 297 -2.60 -5.05 29.76
N VAL A 298 -3.78 -5.40 30.27
CA VAL A 298 -3.94 -6.06 31.57
C VAL A 298 -3.38 -7.49 31.54
N ILE A 299 -3.64 -8.24 30.48
CA ILE A 299 -3.12 -9.61 30.34
C ILE A 299 -1.58 -9.59 30.26
N TYR A 300 -1.01 -8.69 29.46
CA TYR A 300 0.44 -8.58 29.29
C TYR A 300 1.15 -8.19 30.60
N THR A 301 0.58 -7.22 31.34
CA THR A 301 1.13 -6.81 32.64
C THR A 301 1.05 -7.94 33.68
N LEU A 302 -0.07 -8.67 33.77
CA LEU A 302 -0.19 -9.83 34.65
C LEU A 302 0.82 -10.93 34.29
N MET A 303 1.03 -11.19 32.99
CA MET A 303 1.99 -12.18 32.54
C MET A 303 3.44 -11.80 32.91
N LEU A 304 3.79 -10.52 32.80
CA LEU A 304 5.10 -10.00 33.25
C LEU A 304 5.31 -10.16 34.77
N PHE A 305 4.30 -9.84 35.59
CA PHE A 305 4.40 -10.03 37.04
C PHE A 305 4.58 -11.51 37.41
N LEU A 306 3.90 -12.41 36.70
CA LEU A 306 4.02 -13.85 36.92
C LEU A 306 5.42 -14.37 36.56
N LEU A 307 5.98 -13.91 35.42
CA LEU A 307 7.36 -14.24 35.02
C LEU A 307 8.39 -13.69 36.01
N MET A 308 8.23 -12.45 36.49
CA MET A 308 9.08 -11.88 37.54
C MET A 308 9.00 -12.68 38.85
N GLY A 309 7.80 -13.08 39.26
CA GLY A 309 7.60 -13.90 40.46
C GLY A 309 8.26 -15.27 40.35
N LEU A 310 8.14 -15.93 39.19
CA LEU A 310 8.83 -17.19 38.90
C LEU A 310 10.35 -17.01 38.92
N ALA A 311 10.87 -15.99 38.25
CA ALA A 311 12.30 -15.70 38.24
C ALA A 311 12.83 -15.47 39.67
N TYR A 312 12.11 -14.71 40.49
CA TYR A 312 12.46 -14.50 41.90
C TYR A 312 12.44 -15.80 42.71
N HIS A 313 11.44 -16.66 42.50
CA HIS A 313 11.36 -17.95 43.17
C HIS A 313 12.54 -18.86 42.82
N TYR A 314 12.91 -18.95 41.53
CA TYR A 314 14.08 -19.71 41.09
C TYR A 314 15.39 -19.12 41.61
N TRP A 315 15.54 -17.80 41.60
CA TRP A 315 16.70 -17.10 42.16
C TRP A 315 16.86 -17.39 43.65
N ARG A 316 15.78 -17.28 44.43
CA ARG A 316 15.78 -17.58 45.87
C ARG A 316 16.15 -19.04 46.14
N LYS A 317 15.61 -19.98 45.35
CA LYS A 317 15.93 -21.41 45.48
C LYS A 317 17.41 -21.68 45.20
N TRP A 318 17.99 -21.02 44.20
CA TRP A 318 19.40 -21.16 43.84
C TRP A 318 20.34 -20.64 44.95
N HIS A 319 19.98 -19.54 45.61
CA HIS A 319 20.75 -19.00 46.74
C HIS A 319 20.48 -19.71 48.09
N ALA A 320 19.40 -20.50 48.19
CA ALA A 320 19.11 -21.33 49.36
C ALA A 320 19.79 -22.71 49.31
N SER A 321 20.48 -23.06 48.22
CA SER A 321 21.34 -24.24 48.16
C SER A 321 22.56 -24.03 49.07
N PRO A 322 22.82 -24.90 50.07
CA PRO A 322 23.97 -24.76 50.94
C PRO A 322 25.27 -24.94 50.15
N GLN A 323 26.13 -23.93 50.12
CA GLN A 323 27.56 -24.13 49.83
C GLN A 323 28.20 -24.80 51.06
N ASN A 324 28.07 -26.12 51.18
CA ASN A 324 28.76 -26.86 52.23
C ASN A 324 29.71 -27.89 51.61
N ALA A 325 30.84 -28.06 52.31
CA ALA A 325 31.86 -29.09 52.14
C ALA A 325 32.96 -28.78 51.11
N ASN A 326 33.93 -27.97 51.54
CA ASN A 326 35.35 -28.29 51.39
C ASN A 326 36.20 -27.45 52.35
N MET A 327 36.10 -27.75 53.65
CA MET A 327 37.20 -27.57 54.61
C MET A 327 37.07 -28.65 55.69
N SER A 328 37.61 -29.83 55.38
CA SER A 328 38.05 -30.81 56.38
C SER A 328 39.50 -31.16 56.04
N ALA A 329 40.42 -30.58 56.80
CA ALA A 329 41.72 -31.14 57.14
C ALA A 329 41.76 -31.22 58.67
#